data_AF-A0A963R9H9-F1
#
_entry.id   AF-A0A963R9H9-F1
#
_cell.length_a   1.000
_cell.length_b   1.000
_cell.length_c   1.000
_cell.angle_alpha   90.00
_cell.angle_beta   90.00
_cell.angle_gamma   90.00
#
_symmetry.space_group_name_H-M   'P 1'
#
loop_
_entity.id
_entity.type
_entity.pdbx_description
1 polymer ?
#
loop_
_entity_poly.entity_id
_entity_poly.type
_entity_poly.pdbx_seq_one_letter_code
_entity_poly.pdbx_strand_id
1 'polypeptide(L)' 'MSEIRFHTMPDGRRIAFRFLPGDGPALVFLPGYMSDMAGGKATAVFDWARGKGRAALLLDYSGC' A
#
# COMPACT_ATOMS: atom_id res chain seq x y z
N MET A 1 -11.07 6.20 -3.07
CA MET A 1 -10.36 5.32 -2.12
C MET A 1 -10.19 3.97 -2.79
N SER A 2 -8.97 3.46 -2.92
CA SER A 2 -8.74 2.13 -3.49
C SER A 2 -9.20 1.05 -2.51
N GLU A 3 -9.71 -0.05 -3.07
CA GLU A 3 -10.14 -1.23 -2.32
C GLU A 3 -8.96 -1.81 -1.51
N ILE A 4 -9.22 -2.16 -0.25
CA ILE A 4 -8.27 -2.92 0.58
C ILE A 4 -8.37 -4.39 0.19
N ARG A 5 -7.24 -4.96 -0.23
CA ARG A 5 -7.09 -6.37 -0.56
C ARG A 5 -6.17 -7.04 0.44
N PHE A 6 -6.18 -8.38 0.45
CA PHE A 6 -5.37 -9.17 1.38
C PHE A 6 -4.51 -10.17 0.63
N HIS A 7 -3.23 -10.25 1.02
CA HIS A 7 -2.33 -11.32 0.61
C HIS A 7 -2.21 -12.32 1.75
N THR A 8 -2.49 -13.60 1.46
CA THR A 8 -2.40 -14.67 2.45
C THR A 8 -0.99 -15.25 2.45
N MET A 9 -0.32 -15.17 3.60
CA MET A 9 1.02 -15.70 3.83
C MET A 9 0.98 -17.22 4.02
N PRO A 10 2.10 -17.95 3.85
CA PRO A 10 2.16 -19.40 4.02
C PRO A 10 1.71 -19.91 5.41
N ASP A 11 1.79 -19.06 6.44
CA ASP A 11 1.34 -19.38 7.81
C ASP A 11 -0.09 -18.90 8.12
N GLY A 12 -0.84 -18.47 7.10
CA GLY A 12 -2.24 -18.04 7.23
C GLY A 12 -2.43 -16.59 7.65
N ARG A 13 -1.37 -15.84 8.02
CA ARG A 13 -1.49 -14.39 8.25
C ARG A 13 -1.95 -13.68 6.98
N ARG A 14 -2.76 -12.64 7.13
CA ARG A 14 -3.26 -11.83 6.01
C ARG A 14 -2.65 -10.43 6.09
N ILE A 15 -1.94 -10.04 5.04
CA ILE A 15 -1.37 -8.70 4.91
C ILE A 15 -2.35 -7.84 4.13
N ALA A 16 -2.86 -6.79 4.76
CA ALA A 16 -3.72 -5.81 4.11
C ALA A 16 -2.88 -4.92 3.19
N PHE A 17 -3.39 -4.65 1.99
CA PHE A 17 -2.71 -3.77 1.04
C PHE A 17 -3.70 -3.03 0.15
N ARG A 18 -3.23 -1.92 -0.39
CA ARG A 18 -3.89 -1.14 -1.44
C ARG A 18 -2.95 -1.04 -2.63
N PHE A 19 -3.38 -1.54 -3.77
CA PHE A 19 -2.61 -1.46 -5.01
C PHE A 19 -3.36 -0.64 -6.05
N LEU A 20 -2.65 0.32 -6.62
CA LEU A 20 -3.04 1.17 -7.74
C LEU A 20 -2.28 0.68 -8.98
N PRO A 21 -2.98 0.18 -10.02
CA PRO A 21 -2.35 -0.10 -11.30
C PRO A 21 -1.95 1.20 -12.00
N GLY A 22 -0.90 1.14 -12.81
CA GLY A 22 -0.41 2.27 -13.61
C GLY A 22 0.89 1.91 -14.32
N ASP A 23 1.52 2.89 -14.94
CA ASP A 23 2.68 2.69 -15.81
C ASP A 23 4.00 2.62 -15.03
N GLY A 24 4.93 1.81 -15.55
CA GLY A 24 6.28 1.66 -15.03
C GLY A 24 6.38 0.91 -13.70
N PRO A 25 7.54 0.97 -13.01
CA PRO A 25 7.72 0.28 -11.74
C PRO A 25 6.81 0.84 -10.66
N ALA A 26 6.26 -0.06 -9.84
CA ALA A 26 5.42 0.28 -8.72
C ALA A 26 6.22 0.98 -7.61
N LEU A 27 5.71 2.11 -7.14
CA LEU A 27 6.19 2.74 -5.91
C LEU A 27 5.63 1.95 -4.72
N VAL A 28 6.51 1.41 -3.87
CA VAL A 28 6.10 0.66 -2.68
C VAL A 28 6.37 1.50 -1.45
N PHE A 29 5.31 1.84 -0.70
CA PHE A 29 5.45 2.52 0.58
C PHE A 29 5.58 1.49 1.69
N LEU A 30 6.67 1.59 2.46
CA LEU A 30 6.93 0.78 3.65
C LEU A 30 6.68 1.66 4.87
N PRO A 31 5.64 1.38 5.69
CA PRO A 31 5.36 2.17 6.88
C PRO A 31 6.55 2.18 7.87
N GLY A 32 6.57 3.19 8.75
CA GLY A 32 7.47 3.20 9.90
C GLY A 32 6.97 2.30 11.03
N TYR A 33 7.73 2.22 12.12
CA TYR A 33 7.31 1.49 13.32
C TYR A 33 5.96 2.02 13.85
N MET A 34 5.04 1.11 14.17
CA MET A 34 3.68 1.42 14.68
C MET A 34 2.88 2.39 13.79
N SER A 35 3.16 2.38 12.48
CA SER A 35 2.41 3.16 11.49
C SER A 35 1.74 2.22 10.51
N ASP A 36 0.61 2.67 9.95
CA ASP A 36 -0.19 1.93 8.98
C ASP A 36 -0.11 2.56 7.58
N MET A 37 -0.78 1.93 6.62
CA MET A 37 -0.93 2.41 5.25
C MET A 37 -1.88 3.61 5.12
N ALA A 38 -2.64 3.97 6.15
CA ALA A 38 -3.57 5.10 6.16
C ALA A 38 -2.91 6.42 6.61
N GLY A 39 -1.68 6.37 7.14
CA GLY A 39 -0.92 7.55 7.53
C GLY A 39 -0.72 8.57 6.40
N GLY A 40 -0.64 9.86 6.75
CA GLY A 40 -0.63 10.97 5.79
C GLY A 40 0.48 10.92 4.73
N LYS A 41 1.65 10.33 5.05
CA LYS A 41 2.74 10.15 4.08
C LYS A 41 2.38 9.07 3.04
N ALA A 42 1.79 7.97 3.50
CA ALA A 42 1.39 6.85 2.65
C ALA A 42 0.31 7.30 1.66
N THR A 43 -0.71 8.01 2.16
CA THR A 43 -1.79 8.54 1.33
C THR A 43 -1.31 9.62 0.36
N ALA A 44 -0.40 10.51 0.78
CA ALA A 44 0.18 11.53 -0.10
C ALA A 44 0.93 10.92 -1.30
N VAL A 45 1.78 9.91 -1.06
CA VAL A 45 2.51 9.20 -2.14
C VAL A 45 1.53 8.50 -3.08
N PHE A 46 0.51 7.85 -2.55
CA PHE A 46 -0.48 7.12 -3.33
C PHE A 46 -1.34 8.04 -4.20
N ASP A 47 -1.76 9.18 -3.66
CA ASP A 47 -2.52 10.19 -4.41
C ASP A 47 -1.66 10.87 -5.48
N TRP A 48 -0.39 11.13 -5.19
CA TRP A 48 0.54 11.62 -6.21
C TRP A 48 0.70 10.60 -7.35
N ALA A 49 0.91 9.32 -7.02
CA ALA A 49 1.05 8.26 -8.03
C ALA A 49 -0.21 8.15 -8.91
N ARG A 50 -1.39 8.23 -8.29
CA ARG A 50 -2.68 8.29 -8.99
C ARG A 50 -2.78 9.47 -9.95
N GLY A 51 -2.39 10.66 -9.52
CA GLY A 51 -2.37 11.85 -10.39
C GLY A 51 -1.37 11.76 -11.54
N LYS A 52 -0.36 10.89 -11.45
CA LYS A 52 0.67 10.67 -12.48
C LYS A 52 0.46 9.40 -13.31
N GLY A 53 -0.60 8.64 -13.06
CA GLY A 53 -0.83 7.35 -13.74
C GLY A 53 0.24 6.30 -13.43
N ARG A 54 0.91 6.39 -12.28
CA ARG A 54 1.99 5.49 -11.87
C ARG A 54 1.46 4.38 -10.98
N ALA A 55 1.99 3.16 -11.16
CA ALA A 55 1.68 2.07 -10.25
C ALA A 55 2.17 2.37 -8.81
N ALA A 56 1.36 2.01 -7.81
CA ALA A 56 1.73 2.19 -6.41
C ALA A 56 1.12 1.11 -5.50
N LEU A 57 1.84 0.74 -4.45
CA LEU A 57 1.45 -0.24 -3.45
C LEU A 57 1.65 0.35 -2.05
N LEU A 58 0.61 0.31 -1.23
CA LEU A 58 0.69 0.50 0.22
C LEU A 58 0.33 -0.82 0.91
N LEU A 59 0.96 -1.12 2.03
CA LEU A 59 0.65 -2.30 2.85
C LEU A 59 0.78 -2.00 4.33
N ASP A 60 0.09 -2.78 5.15
CA ASP A 60 0.30 -2.84 6.59
C ASP A 60 1.27 -3.97 6.94
N TYR A 61 2.15 -3.76 7.91
CA TYR A 61 2.88 -4.88 8.50
C TYR A 61 1.94 -5.77 9.31
N SER A 62 2.30 -7.03 9.50
CA SER A 62 1.53 -7.93 10.35
C SER A 62 1.42 -7.38 11.77
N GLY A 63 0.21 -7.33 12.31
CA GLY A 63 -0.06 -6.86 13.67
C GLY A 63 -0.28 -5.35 13.79
N CYS A 64 -0.27 -4.62 12.66
CA CYS A 64 -0.76 -3.25 12.59
C CYS A 64 -2.27 -3.22 12.34
#